data_AF-A0A1W9KNU1-F1
#
_entry.id   AF-A0A1W9KNU1-F1
#
_cell.length_a   1.000
_cell.length_b   1.000
_cell.length_c   1.000
_cell.angle_alpha   90.00
_cell.angle_beta   90.00
_cell.angle_gamma   90.00
#
_symmetry.space_group_name_H-M   'P 1'
#
loop_
_entity.id
_entity.type
_entity.pdbx_description
1 polymer ?
#
loop_
_entity_poly.entity_id
_entity_poly.type
_entity_poly.pdbx_seq_one_letter_code
_entity_poly.pdbx_strand_id
1 'polypeptide(L)'
;MDRQHFLASALLMAAVSLSTHAVTVSEARAKGLKWLVQTQKGDGSFSGPQGLETQATAASVEAMLAGGMNRSPQYGRALSWLANASGASVDSRAWQAMALVAAGRDATTIATVLRDDRNMSAAKAGAVLTGVALWGPFPGFSASLPDTALALGAIRGAGVTYTNDTTELTVTVLCHTLNAQLTAAPWLGSWSHALPENGQPAHMVNGSLGATALTLFELKKQRQANRFISGSACSRTSPSAVDTAMVNAKTWLLAQANGDGAFAERAPQSGNLESPSPVATALAVRALAPFAAEGDAAASAAITKAQTWLASQQAADGSWRSDPFVTARVLAALPTASGPQLADADNDGLPDVVEQQLGTQTVVADAQDSLATDSNAVAGITASSFSVVATSGQPFNYNLTPSLGTAPFSFTKTDGVLPPGLAVAADGAISGTPINVGTYAFDYDITDAFGQSTLVIGRIEVAEAVSISSGDSDAPLPAWALLALGGALLTAMRRKRA
;
A
#
# COMPACT_ATOMS: atom_id res chain seq x y z
N MET A 1 37.24 40.39 -26.86
CA MET A 1 36.83 39.20 -27.65
C MET A 1 36.82 37.91 -26.83
N ASP A 2 37.69 37.71 -25.83
CA ASP A 2 37.73 36.45 -25.05
C ASP A 2 36.46 36.06 -24.28
N ARG A 3 35.79 36.99 -23.59
CA ARG A 3 34.63 36.66 -22.75
C ARG A 3 33.42 36.12 -23.54
N GLN A 4 33.19 36.65 -24.74
CA GLN A 4 32.08 36.20 -25.60
C GLN A 4 32.39 34.84 -26.25
N HIS A 5 33.65 34.57 -26.62
CA HIS A 5 34.05 33.26 -27.11
C HIS A 5 34.02 32.18 -26.01
N PHE A 6 34.39 32.53 -24.77
CA PHE A 6 34.25 31.62 -23.62
C PHE A 6 32.78 31.30 -23.30
N LEU A 7 31.90 32.31 -23.32
CA LEU A 7 30.46 32.09 -23.09
C LEU A 7 29.81 31.27 -24.21
N ALA A 8 30.16 31.54 -25.47
CA ALA A 8 29.65 30.77 -26.61
C ALA A 8 30.14 29.31 -26.59
N SER A 9 31.42 29.08 -26.24
CA SER A 9 31.99 27.73 -26.12
C SER A 9 31.41 26.96 -24.94
N ALA A 10 31.18 27.63 -23.80
CA ALA A 10 30.50 27.03 -22.64
C ALA A 10 29.04 26.68 -22.95
N LEU A 11 28.30 27.54 -23.66
CA LEU A 11 26.94 27.25 -24.12
C LEU A 11 26.91 26.05 -25.07
N LEU A 12 27.85 25.98 -26.02
CA LEU A 12 27.91 24.90 -26.99
C LEU A 12 28.26 23.56 -26.32
N MET A 13 29.23 23.54 -25.40
CA MET A 13 29.55 22.33 -24.63
C MET A 13 28.39 21.90 -23.72
N ALA A 14 27.69 22.85 -23.10
CA ALA A 14 26.49 22.56 -22.33
C ALA A 14 25.38 21.96 -23.21
N ALA A 15 25.14 22.52 -24.40
CA ALA A 15 24.15 22.02 -25.35
C ALA A 15 24.49 20.60 -25.87
N VAL A 16 25.76 20.33 -26.17
CA VAL A 16 26.24 18.99 -26.58
C VAL A 16 26.15 17.98 -25.42
N SER A 17 26.45 18.40 -24.19
CA SER A 17 26.34 17.52 -23.01
C SER A 17 24.88 17.21 -22.66
N LEU A 18 23.98 18.17 -22.83
CA LEU A 18 22.53 17.99 -22.66
C LEU A 18 21.95 17.06 -23.72
N SER A 19 22.40 17.17 -24.98
CA SER A 19 21.92 16.30 -26.05
C SER A 19 22.41 14.86 -25.89
N THR A 20 23.65 14.62 -25.47
CA THR A 20 24.16 13.26 -25.20
C THR A 20 23.50 12.62 -23.98
N HIS A 21 23.25 13.39 -22.92
CA HIS A 21 22.45 12.94 -21.78
C HIS A 21 21.03 12.54 -22.21
N ALA A 22 20.36 13.38 -23.00
CA ALA A 22 19.01 13.09 -23.46
C ALA A 22 18.96 11.79 -24.30
N VAL A 23 19.91 11.58 -25.22
CA VAL A 23 19.96 10.36 -26.05
C VAL A 23 20.18 9.11 -25.20
N THR A 24 21.20 9.12 -24.32
CA THR A 24 21.54 7.95 -23.48
C THR A 24 20.41 7.53 -22.55
N VAL A 25 19.77 8.48 -21.88
CA VAL A 25 18.64 8.20 -20.98
C VAL A 25 17.42 7.70 -21.75
N SER A 26 17.20 8.21 -22.95
CA SER A 26 16.06 7.81 -23.78
C SER A 26 16.22 6.40 -24.35
N GLU A 27 17.43 6.06 -24.78
CA GLU A 27 17.78 4.69 -25.18
C GLU A 27 17.62 3.72 -24.00
N ALA A 28 18.08 4.10 -22.80
CA ALA A 28 17.90 3.30 -21.60
C ALA A 28 16.40 3.09 -21.28
N ARG A 29 15.56 4.12 -21.45
CA ARG A 29 14.10 3.98 -21.29
C ARG A 29 13.52 2.97 -22.28
N ALA A 30 13.84 3.07 -23.56
CA ALA A 30 13.33 2.16 -24.58
C ALA A 30 13.71 0.69 -24.29
N LYS A 31 14.98 0.43 -23.92
CA LYS A 31 15.44 -0.91 -23.52
C LYS A 31 14.72 -1.46 -22.30
N GLY A 32 14.47 -0.62 -21.29
CA GLY A 32 13.76 -1.03 -20.09
C GLY A 32 12.28 -1.29 -20.33
N LEU A 33 11.60 -0.47 -21.14
CA LEU A 33 10.22 -0.71 -21.54
C LEU A 33 10.08 -2.01 -22.33
N LYS A 34 10.98 -2.25 -23.29
CA LYS A 34 11.08 -3.53 -24.00
C LYS A 34 11.25 -4.71 -23.04
N TRP A 35 12.09 -4.57 -22.02
CA TRP A 35 12.26 -5.62 -21.01
C TRP A 35 10.98 -5.85 -20.20
N LEU A 36 10.23 -4.80 -19.84
CA LEU A 36 8.91 -4.94 -19.20
C LEU A 36 7.90 -5.65 -20.11
N VAL A 37 7.86 -5.34 -21.42
CA VAL A 37 7.01 -6.07 -22.37
C VAL A 37 7.31 -7.56 -22.34
N GLN A 38 8.59 -7.94 -22.39
CA GLN A 38 9.04 -9.34 -22.42
C GLN A 38 8.86 -10.10 -21.10
N THR A 39 8.71 -9.40 -19.98
CA THR A 39 8.61 -10.00 -18.64
C THR A 39 7.22 -9.91 -18.02
N GLN A 40 6.28 -9.25 -18.71
CA GLN A 40 4.89 -9.23 -18.29
C GLN A 40 4.29 -10.63 -18.37
N LYS A 41 3.67 -11.08 -17.28
CA LYS A 41 2.92 -12.34 -17.25
C LYS A 41 1.65 -12.21 -18.09
N GLY A 42 1.11 -13.33 -18.59
CA GLY A 42 -0.10 -13.30 -19.43
C GLY A 42 -1.29 -12.66 -18.71
N ASP A 43 -1.39 -12.83 -17.39
CA ASP A 43 -2.40 -12.22 -16.53
C ASP A 43 -2.30 -10.68 -16.44
N GLY A 44 -1.24 -10.09 -16.98
CA GLY A 44 -0.94 -8.66 -16.98
C GLY A 44 -0.04 -8.19 -15.84
N SER A 45 0.16 -9.02 -14.82
CA SER A 45 0.97 -8.69 -13.66
C SER A 45 2.47 -8.78 -13.93
N PHE A 46 3.25 -8.22 -13.02
CA PHE A 46 4.69 -8.35 -12.98
C PHE A 46 5.11 -9.14 -11.75
N SER A 47 5.91 -10.18 -11.95
CA SER A 47 6.43 -11.01 -10.87
C SER A 47 7.50 -10.26 -10.07
N GLY A 48 7.31 -10.14 -8.77
CA GLY A 48 8.36 -9.81 -7.80
C GLY A 48 8.56 -10.97 -6.81
N PRO A 49 9.32 -10.77 -5.74
CA PRO A 49 9.21 -11.60 -4.54
C PRO A 49 7.74 -11.70 -4.11
N GLN A 50 7.33 -12.87 -3.59
CA GLN A 50 5.94 -13.14 -3.17
C GLN A 50 5.42 -12.01 -2.26
N GLY A 51 4.32 -11.37 -2.64
CA GLY A 51 3.70 -10.26 -1.92
C GLY A 51 4.06 -8.85 -2.41
N LEU A 52 4.88 -8.71 -3.46
CA LEU A 52 5.22 -7.42 -4.09
C LEU A 52 4.63 -7.22 -5.49
N GLU A 53 3.76 -8.13 -5.95
CA GLU A 53 3.18 -8.11 -7.30
C GLU A 53 2.36 -6.83 -7.54
N THR A 54 1.64 -6.35 -6.53
CA THR A 54 0.89 -5.09 -6.61
C THR A 54 1.82 -3.90 -6.78
N GLN A 55 2.90 -3.80 -5.98
CA GLN A 55 3.87 -2.72 -6.07
C GLN A 55 4.65 -2.76 -7.39
N ALA A 56 5.07 -3.95 -7.83
CA ALA A 56 5.77 -4.15 -9.10
C ALA A 56 4.86 -3.74 -10.27
N THR A 57 3.61 -4.22 -10.29
CA THR A 57 2.67 -3.89 -11.35
C THR A 57 2.27 -2.41 -11.34
N ALA A 58 2.07 -1.80 -10.17
CA ALA A 58 1.82 -0.37 -10.03
C ALA A 58 3.00 0.46 -10.58
N ALA A 59 4.24 0.09 -10.25
CA ALA A 59 5.42 0.73 -10.79
C ALA A 59 5.52 0.55 -12.32
N SER A 60 5.21 -0.65 -12.85
CA SER A 60 5.22 -0.92 -14.28
C SER A 60 4.16 -0.09 -15.03
N VAL A 61 2.97 0.09 -14.45
CA VAL A 61 1.94 0.99 -15.00
C VAL A 61 2.44 2.44 -15.04
N GLU A 62 3.05 2.95 -13.95
CA GLU A 62 3.67 4.28 -13.95
C GLU A 62 4.76 4.40 -15.03
N ALA A 63 5.61 3.37 -15.18
CA ALA A 63 6.71 3.33 -16.15
C ALA A 63 6.21 3.31 -17.61
N MET A 64 5.23 2.45 -17.91
CA MET A 64 4.60 2.37 -19.24
C MET A 64 3.90 3.68 -19.61
N LEU A 65 3.19 4.30 -18.66
CA LEU A 65 2.57 5.61 -18.85
C LEU A 65 3.63 6.68 -19.17
N ALA A 66 4.71 6.74 -18.38
CA ALA A 66 5.82 7.66 -18.62
C ALA A 66 6.56 7.37 -19.94
N GLY A 67 6.51 6.13 -20.42
CA GLY A 67 7.08 5.66 -21.67
C GLY A 67 6.24 5.93 -22.92
N GLY A 68 5.00 6.41 -22.78
CA GLY A 68 4.09 6.63 -23.92
C GLY A 68 3.28 5.41 -24.34
N MET A 69 3.27 4.34 -23.54
CA MET A 69 2.58 3.08 -23.86
C MET A 69 1.11 3.05 -23.39
N ASN A 70 0.48 4.20 -23.16
CA ASN A 70 -0.84 4.28 -22.51
C ASN A 70 -2.00 3.72 -23.35
N ARG A 71 -1.77 3.36 -24.60
CA ARG A 71 -2.73 2.68 -25.49
C ARG A 71 -2.38 1.23 -25.79
N SER A 72 -1.21 0.76 -25.32
CA SER A 72 -0.72 -0.57 -25.64
C SER A 72 -1.57 -1.65 -24.93
N PRO A 73 -1.67 -2.85 -25.52
CA PRO A 73 -2.36 -3.96 -24.86
C PRO A 73 -1.64 -4.41 -23.58
N GLN A 74 -0.32 -4.25 -23.47
CA GLN A 74 0.48 -4.52 -22.27
C GLN A 74 0.02 -3.64 -21.11
N TYR A 75 -0.08 -2.33 -21.37
CA TYR A 75 -0.57 -1.37 -20.39
C TYR A 75 -2.02 -1.66 -19.99
N GLY A 76 -2.87 -1.99 -20.97
CA GLY A 76 -4.26 -2.38 -20.73
C GLY A 76 -4.39 -3.60 -19.82
N ARG A 77 -3.58 -4.65 -20.04
CA ARG A 77 -3.56 -5.85 -19.18
C ARG A 77 -3.04 -5.55 -17.77
N ALA A 78 -1.92 -4.84 -17.65
CA ALA A 78 -1.37 -4.45 -16.35
C ALA A 78 -2.37 -3.63 -15.53
N LEU A 79 -3.04 -2.67 -16.17
CA LEU A 79 -4.02 -1.83 -15.52
C LEU A 79 -5.27 -2.61 -15.10
N SER A 80 -5.70 -3.57 -15.92
CA SER A 80 -6.84 -4.45 -15.60
C SER A 80 -6.53 -5.38 -14.44
N TRP A 81 -5.34 -5.96 -14.41
CA TRP A 81 -4.88 -6.75 -13.27
C TRP A 81 -4.78 -5.88 -12.01
N LEU A 82 -4.14 -4.72 -12.11
CA LEU A 82 -3.91 -3.82 -10.98
C LEU A 82 -5.21 -3.31 -10.36
N ALA A 83 -6.24 -3.06 -11.16
CA ALA A 83 -7.57 -2.66 -10.67
C ALA A 83 -8.27 -3.76 -9.85
N ASN A 84 -7.92 -5.03 -10.08
CA ASN A 84 -8.50 -6.19 -9.41
C ASN A 84 -7.60 -6.80 -8.32
N ALA A 85 -6.35 -6.35 -8.21
CA ALA A 85 -5.40 -6.88 -7.24
C ALA A 85 -5.83 -6.56 -5.80
N SER A 86 -5.68 -7.52 -4.90
CA SER A 86 -5.85 -7.29 -3.47
C SER A 86 -4.58 -6.65 -2.89
N GLY A 87 -4.63 -5.37 -2.51
CA GLY A 87 -3.53 -4.75 -1.77
C GLY A 87 -3.48 -5.25 -0.32
N ALA A 88 -2.50 -6.10 0.00
CA ALA A 88 -2.36 -6.75 1.31
C ALA A 88 -1.94 -5.79 2.44
N SER A 89 -1.08 -4.82 2.12
CA SER A 89 -0.49 -3.84 3.03
C SER A 89 -0.88 -2.41 2.67
N VAL A 90 -0.66 -1.46 3.58
CA VAL A 90 -0.94 -0.03 3.34
C VAL A 90 -0.14 0.51 2.17
N ASP A 91 1.15 0.19 2.06
CA ASP A 91 2.01 0.62 0.95
C ASP A 91 1.53 0.04 -0.39
N SER A 92 1.14 -1.24 -0.44
CA SER A 92 0.63 -1.88 -1.66
C SER A 92 -0.65 -1.19 -2.16
N ARG A 93 -1.62 -0.95 -1.28
CA ARG A 93 -2.87 -0.22 -1.60
C ARG A 93 -2.58 1.22 -2.02
N ALA A 94 -1.65 1.89 -1.35
CA ALA A 94 -1.31 3.26 -1.67
C ALA A 94 -0.65 3.37 -3.06
N TRP A 95 0.29 2.48 -3.38
CA TRP A 95 0.91 2.41 -4.70
C TRP A 95 -0.09 2.06 -5.79
N GLN A 96 -0.97 1.09 -5.54
CA GLN A 96 -2.07 0.72 -6.41
C GLN A 96 -2.96 1.93 -6.72
N ALA A 97 -3.45 2.62 -5.69
CA ALA A 97 -4.33 3.78 -5.85
C ALA A 97 -3.63 4.93 -6.60
N MET A 98 -2.38 5.24 -6.28
CA MET A 98 -1.63 6.29 -6.96
C MET A 98 -1.39 5.98 -8.45
N ALA A 99 -1.06 4.73 -8.78
CA ALA A 99 -0.86 4.30 -10.17
C ALA A 99 -2.19 4.32 -10.96
N LEU A 100 -3.29 3.87 -10.37
CA LEU A 100 -4.63 3.96 -10.97
C LEU A 100 -5.03 5.41 -11.24
N VAL A 101 -4.82 6.32 -10.27
CA VAL A 101 -5.08 7.77 -10.45
C VAL A 101 -4.21 8.35 -11.57
N ALA A 102 -2.92 8.02 -11.61
CA ALA A 102 -2.03 8.47 -12.67
C ALA A 102 -2.50 7.99 -14.06
N ALA A 103 -3.06 6.77 -14.11
CA ALA A 103 -3.68 6.19 -15.30
C ALA A 103 -5.08 6.75 -15.64
N GLY A 104 -5.60 7.70 -14.86
CA GLY A 104 -6.95 8.25 -15.05
C GLY A 104 -8.09 7.30 -14.65
N ARG A 105 -7.80 6.30 -13.81
CA ARG A 105 -8.79 5.34 -13.29
C ARG A 105 -9.26 5.79 -11.90
N ASP A 106 -10.52 5.46 -11.61
CA ASP A 106 -11.07 5.66 -10.27
C ASP A 106 -10.36 4.76 -9.26
N ALA A 107 -9.88 5.37 -8.17
CA ALA A 107 -9.25 4.70 -7.04
C ALA A 107 -9.93 5.05 -5.71
N THR A 108 -11.10 5.69 -5.75
CA THR A 108 -11.82 6.18 -4.55
C THR A 108 -12.11 5.05 -3.57
N THR A 109 -12.47 3.86 -4.06
CA THR A 109 -12.73 2.69 -3.19
C THR A 109 -11.49 2.30 -2.39
N ILE A 110 -10.34 2.14 -3.05
CA ILE A 110 -9.07 1.77 -2.39
C ILE A 110 -8.62 2.87 -1.42
N ALA A 111 -8.72 4.13 -1.83
CA ALA A 111 -8.37 5.27 -0.99
C ALA A 111 -9.31 5.45 0.21
N THR A 112 -10.58 5.05 0.08
CA THR A 112 -11.55 5.04 1.19
C THR A 112 -11.20 3.96 2.21
N VAL A 113 -10.79 2.77 1.77
CA VAL A 113 -10.26 1.73 2.67
C VAL A 113 -9.04 2.25 3.42
N LEU A 114 -8.09 2.88 2.72
CA LEU A 114 -6.93 3.50 3.38
C LEU A 114 -7.35 4.56 4.41
N ARG A 115 -8.31 5.43 4.09
CA ARG A 115 -8.84 6.41 5.06
C ARG A 115 -9.37 5.71 6.32
N ASP A 116 -10.08 4.61 6.16
CA ASP A 116 -10.74 3.91 7.28
C ASP A 116 -9.76 3.10 8.13
N ASP A 117 -8.67 2.62 7.53
CA ASP A 117 -7.59 1.89 8.22
C ASP A 117 -6.67 2.78 9.08
N ARG A 118 -6.87 4.10 9.06
CA ARG A 118 -5.99 5.05 9.74
C ARG A 118 -6.11 4.95 11.25
N ASN A 119 -4.98 5.03 11.93
CA ASN A 119 -4.92 5.24 13.37
C ASN A 119 -5.34 6.70 13.67
N MET A 120 -6.47 6.86 14.35
CA MET A 120 -7.03 8.16 14.72
C MET A 120 -6.46 8.77 16.01
N SER A 121 -5.59 8.01 16.68
CA SER A 121 -4.91 8.44 17.90
C SER A 121 -3.51 7.84 18.00
N ALA A 122 -2.63 8.52 18.73
CA ALA A 122 -1.28 8.05 18.99
C ALA A 122 -0.84 8.40 20.42
N ALA A 123 -0.23 7.44 21.10
CA ALA A 123 0.38 7.64 22.41
C ALA A 123 1.78 8.24 22.26
N LYS A 124 2.07 9.31 23.00
CA LYS A 124 3.37 9.99 23.03
C LYS A 124 3.70 10.44 24.45
N ALA A 125 4.81 9.93 25.00
CA ALA A 125 5.34 10.36 26.31
C ALA A 125 4.28 10.39 27.44
N GLY A 126 3.37 9.40 27.47
CA GLY A 126 2.30 9.31 28.49
C GLY A 126 1.02 10.10 28.19
N ALA A 127 0.94 10.81 27.05
CA ALA A 127 -0.26 11.49 26.58
C ALA A 127 -0.81 10.83 25.31
N VAL A 128 -2.13 10.88 25.10
CA VAL A 128 -2.78 10.42 23.86
C VAL A 128 -3.17 11.65 23.04
N LEU A 129 -2.63 11.75 21.83
CA LEU A 129 -3.07 12.72 20.84
C LEU A 129 -4.19 12.11 20.01
N THR A 130 -5.33 12.79 19.93
CA THR A 130 -6.49 12.41 19.12
C THR A 130 -6.68 13.37 17.95
N GLY A 131 -7.35 12.94 16.88
CA GLY A 131 -7.56 13.78 15.69
C GLY A 131 -6.32 13.86 14.80
N VAL A 132 -5.59 12.74 14.73
CA VAL A 132 -4.46 12.53 13.83
C VAL A 132 -4.80 11.41 12.85
N ALA A 133 -4.11 11.35 11.72
CA ALA A 133 -4.26 10.33 10.70
C ALA A 133 -2.91 9.70 10.45
N LEU A 134 -2.68 8.52 11.03
CA LEU A 134 -1.41 7.83 10.94
C LEU A 134 -1.62 6.40 10.43
N TRP A 135 -0.65 5.88 9.69
CA TRP A 135 -0.71 4.53 9.15
C TRP A 135 0.52 3.74 9.52
N GLY A 136 0.31 2.47 9.88
CA GLY A 136 1.34 1.45 9.92
C GLY A 136 1.38 0.64 8.64
N PRO A 137 2.24 -0.40 8.57
CA PRO A 137 2.35 -1.27 7.40
C PRO A 137 1.04 -2.05 7.11
N PHE A 138 0.23 -2.29 8.15
CA PHE A 138 -1.08 -2.93 8.07
C PHE A 138 -2.07 -2.21 8.98
N PRO A 139 -3.39 -2.38 8.75
CA PRO A 139 -4.42 -1.81 9.62
C PRO A 139 -4.22 -2.26 11.09
N GLY A 140 -4.28 -1.31 12.02
CA GLY A 140 -4.09 -1.56 13.45
C GLY A 140 -2.64 -1.73 13.93
N PHE A 141 -1.65 -1.67 13.04
CA PHE A 141 -0.23 -1.70 13.43
C PHE A 141 0.28 -0.30 13.82
N SER A 142 1.41 -0.28 14.53
CA SER A 142 2.13 0.96 14.87
C SER A 142 2.43 1.80 13.62
N ALA A 143 2.28 3.10 13.77
CA ALA A 143 2.44 4.03 12.67
C ALA A 143 3.89 4.18 12.20
N SER A 144 4.07 4.31 10.89
CA SER A 144 5.33 4.60 10.23
C SER A 144 5.19 5.87 9.38
N LEU A 145 6.29 6.61 9.20
CA LEU A 145 6.29 7.80 8.35
C LEU A 145 6.13 7.45 6.86
N PRO A 146 6.81 6.43 6.31
CA PRO A 146 6.60 6.00 4.92
C PRO A 146 5.14 5.64 4.62
N ASP A 147 4.50 4.81 5.45
CA ASP A 147 3.12 4.35 5.22
C ASP A 147 2.14 5.52 5.35
N THR A 148 2.36 6.40 6.32
CA THR A 148 1.56 7.62 6.47
C THR A 148 1.68 8.52 5.25
N ALA A 149 2.90 8.74 4.73
CA ALA A 149 3.11 9.55 3.53
C ALA A 149 2.44 8.94 2.29
N LEU A 150 2.57 7.62 2.11
CA LEU A 150 1.95 6.90 1.00
C LEU A 150 0.42 6.93 1.06
N ALA A 151 -0.17 6.66 2.22
CA ALA A 151 -1.62 6.69 2.41
C ALA A 151 -2.21 8.09 2.19
N LEU A 152 -1.56 9.13 2.73
CA LEU A 152 -1.95 10.53 2.48
C LEU A 152 -1.88 10.89 0.99
N GLY A 153 -0.86 10.38 0.28
CA GLY A 153 -0.71 10.57 -1.16
C GLY A 153 -1.79 9.89 -1.98
N ALA A 154 -2.16 8.67 -1.62
CA ALA A 154 -3.27 7.94 -2.23
C ALA A 154 -4.62 8.63 -2.01
N ILE A 155 -4.93 9.02 -0.77
CA ILE A 155 -6.16 9.75 -0.42
C ILE A 155 -6.24 11.08 -1.18
N ARG A 156 -5.14 11.84 -1.20
CA ARG A 156 -5.04 13.10 -1.96
C ARG A 156 -5.23 12.87 -3.46
N GLY A 157 -4.54 11.88 -4.02
CA GLY A 157 -4.57 11.58 -5.45
C GLY A 157 -5.96 11.16 -5.92
N ALA A 158 -6.64 10.32 -5.14
CA ALA A 158 -7.98 9.84 -5.44
C ALA A 158 -9.10 10.87 -5.16
N GLY A 159 -8.76 12.03 -4.59
CA GLY A 159 -9.75 13.06 -4.25
C GLY A 159 -10.71 12.67 -3.12
N VAL A 160 -10.34 11.70 -2.27
CA VAL A 160 -11.16 11.31 -1.12
C VAL A 160 -11.12 12.41 -0.06
N THR A 161 -12.29 12.90 0.32
CA THR A 161 -12.48 13.92 1.36
C THR A 161 -13.42 13.41 2.45
N TYR A 162 -13.29 13.97 3.64
CA TYR A 162 -14.13 13.65 4.80
C TYR A 162 -14.13 14.82 5.78
N THR A 163 -15.01 14.77 6.78
CA THR A 163 -15.12 15.82 7.79
C THR A 163 -13.78 16.08 8.47
N ASN A 164 -13.32 17.32 8.42
CA ASN A 164 -12.07 17.81 9.01
C ASN A 164 -10.77 17.23 8.41
N ASP A 165 -10.80 16.62 7.21
CA ASP A 165 -9.62 15.99 6.58
C ASP A 165 -8.37 16.89 6.52
N THR A 166 -8.54 18.16 6.15
CA THR A 166 -7.45 19.15 6.06
C THR A 166 -6.94 19.58 7.43
N THR A 167 -7.82 19.61 8.43
CA THR A 167 -7.44 19.88 9.84
C THR A 167 -6.68 18.69 10.41
N GLU A 168 -7.18 17.47 10.22
CA GLU A 168 -6.55 16.21 10.64
C GLU A 168 -5.16 16.06 9.99
N LEU A 169 -5.04 16.30 8.68
CA LEU A 169 -3.76 16.35 7.96
C LEU A 169 -2.80 17.37 8.59
N THR A 170 -3.27 18.59 8.83
CA THR A 170 -2.43 19.69 9.33
C THR A 170 -1.94 19.39 10.74
N VAL A 171 -2.82 18.92 11.63
CA VAL A 171 -2.46 18.50 13.00
C VAL A 171 -1.50 17.32 12.96
N THR A 172 -1.76 16.31 12.14
CA THR A 172 -0.87 15.14 11.96
C THR A 172 0.54 15.57 11.57
N VAL A 173 0.68 16.42 10.56
CA VAL A 173 1.99 16.86 10.09
C VAL A 173 2.70 17.68 11.16
N LEU A 174 2.05 18.67 11.77
CA LEU A 174 2.68 19.52 12.78
C LEU A 174 3.06 18.75 14.06
N CYS A 175 2.22 17.81 14.49
CA CYS A 175 2.37 17.10 15.76
C CYS A 175 3.15 15.78 15.68
N HIS A 176 3.16 15.11 14.52
CA HIS A 176 3.86 13.84 14.34
C HIS A 176 4.99 13.96 13.33
N THR A 177 4.68 14.25 12.06
CA THR A 177 5.69 14.25 10.98
C THR A 177 6.84 15.23 11.28
N LEU A 178 6.54 16.48 11.62
CA LEU A 178 7.58 17.48 11.88
C LEU A 178 8.27 17.30 13.23
N ASN A 179 7.62 16.62 14.18
CA ASN A 179 8.23 16.26 15.46
C ASN A 179 9.20 15.08 15.34
N ALA A 180 8.99 14.22 14.35
CA ALA A 180 9.87 13.09 14.07
C ALA A 180 11.06 13.47 13.17
N GLN A 181 11.16 14.72 12.71
CA GLN A 181 12.33 15.16 11.93
C GLN A 181 13.56 15.22 12.84
N LEU A 182 14.63 14.54 12.43
CA LEU A 182 15.82 14.37 13.24
C LEU A 182 16.63 15.68 13.30
N THR A 183 17.17 15.97 14.49
CA THR A 183 17.84 17.24 14.80
C THR A 183 19.35 17.11 15.06
N ALA A 184 19.91 15.90 14.94
CA ALA A 184 21.31 15.63 15.21
C ALA A 184 22.03 15.12 13.94
N ALA A 185 23.25 15.57 13.71
CA ALA A 185 24.12 15.03 12.67
C ALA A 185 24.45 13.54 12.97
N PRO A 186 24.62 12.68 11.94
CA PRO A 186 24.57 12.96 10.50
C PRO A 186 23.15 12.96 9.90
N TRP A 187 22.11 12.88 10.74
CA TRP A 187 20.71 12.69 10.34
C TRP A 187 19.89 13.99 10.29
N LEU A 188 20.51 15.14 10.55
CA LEU A 188 19.84 16.44 10.68
C LEU A 188 18.98 16.75 9.44
N GLY A 189 17.66 16.86 9.65
CA GLY A 189 16.68 17.16 8.60
C GLY A 189 15.99 15.94 7.99
N SER A 190 16.42 14.73 8.31
CA SER A 190 15.85 13.48 7.79
C SER A 190 14.75 12.89 8.69
N TRP A 191 14.12 11.83 8.20
CA TRP A 191 13.17 11.01 8.92
C TRP A 191 13.59 9.54 8.93
N SER A 192 13.29 8.85 10.03
CA SER A 192 13.44 7.40 10.17
C SER A 192 12.25 6.65 9.56
N HIS A 193 12.42 5.34 9.32
CA HIS A 193 11.32 4.46 8.92
C HIS A 193 10.24 4.35 10.00
N ALA A 194 10.67 4.14 11.25
CA ALA A 194 9.76 4.03 12.40
C ALA A 194 9.56 5.39 13.09
N LEU A 195 8.38 5.61 13.64
CA LEU A 195 8.18 6.66 14.63
C LEU A 195 8.87 6.26 15.95
N PRO A 196 9.40 7.22 16.74
CA PRO A 196 10.01 6.91 18.03
C PRO A 196 9.02 6.28 19.02
N GLU A 197 9.33 5.09 19.53
CA GLU A 197 8.56 4.41 20.59
C GLU A 197 9.47 3.95 21.74
N ASN A 198 8.87 3.70 22.91
CA ASN A 198 9.60 3.24 24.09
C ASN A 198 10.20 1.85 23.88
N GLY A 199 11.48 1.67 24.21
CA GLY A 199 12.17 0.38 24.12
C GLY A 199 12.62 -0.01 22.72
N GLN A 200 12.47 0.86 21.72
CA GLN A 200 13.01 0.62 20.38
C GLN A 200 14.54 0.59 20.37
N PRO A 201 15.17 -0.29 19.58
CA PRO A 201 16.62 -0.25 19.36
C PRO A 201 17.08 1.12 18.84
N ALA A 202 18.21 1.62 19.33
CA ALA A 202 18.71 2.96 19.01
C ALA A 202 18.91 3.24 17.51
N HIS A 203 19.10 2.21 16.68
CA HIS A 203 19.25 2.36 15.24
C HIS A 203 17.91 2.54 14.49
N MET A 204 16.77 2.18 15.10
CA MET A 204 15.43 2.31 14.48
C MET A 204 14.99 3.77 14.33
N VAL A 205 15.67 4.70 15.02
CA VAL A 205 15.44 6.14 14.95
C VAL A 205 16.48 6.88 14.09
N ASN A 206 17.34 6.15 13.38
CA ASN A 206 18.28 6.76 12.43
C ASN A 206 17.56 7.21 11.15
N GLY A 207 18.11 8.24 10.51
CA GLY A 207 17.55 8.77 9.27
C GLY A 207 17.62 7.74 8.15
N SER A 208 16.59 7.74 7.29
CA SER A 208 16.52 6.93 6.07
C SER A 208 16.25 7.82 4.88
N LEU A 209 16.95 7.56 3.78
CA LEU A 209 16.69 8.12 2.48
C LEU A 209 15.29 7.76 1.99
N GLY A 210 14.91 6.48 2.05
CA GLY A 210 13.58 6.02 1.62
C GLY A 210 12.45 6.75 2.36
N ALA A 211 12.51 6.77 3.68
CA ALA A 211 11.50 7.45 4.50
C ALA A 211 11.49 8.97 4.26
N THR A 212 12.67 9.57 4.13
CA THR A 212 12.80 11.02 3.88
C THR A 212 12.28 11.40 2.49
N ALA A 213 12.58 10.62 1.46
CA ALA A 213 12.14 10.86 0.10
C ALA A 213 10.61 10.77 -0.03
N LEU A 214 10.00 9.73 0.52
CA LEU A 214 8.53 9.56 0.51
C LEU A 214 7.82 10.68 1.28
N THR A 215 8.32 11.01 2.48
CA THR A 215 7.76 12.08 3.31
C THR A 215 7.90 13.45 2.64
N LEU A 216 9.10 13.76 2.12
CA LEU A 216 9.36 15.03 1.42
C LEU A 216 8.49 15.19 0.18
N PHE A 217 8.38 14.13 -0.63
CA PHE A 217 7.52 14.12 -1.80
C PHE A 217 6.08 14.44 -1.41
N GLU A 218 5.55 13.74 -0.40
CA GLU A 218 4.15 13.92 -0.02
C GLU A 218 3.89 15.30 0.59
N LEU A 219 4.74 15.80 1.50
CA LEU A 219 4.61 17.16 2.03
C LEU A 219 4.57 18.19 0.91
N LYS A 220 5.44 18.04 -0.10
CA LYS A 220 5.48 18.93 -1.26
C LYS A 220 4.20 18.86 -2.08
N LYS A 221 3.68 17.67 -2.36
CA LYS A 221 2.42 17.49 -3.09
C LYS A 221 1.21 18.03 -2.32
N GLN A 222 1.14 17.84 -1.00
CA GLN A 222 0.09 18.43 -0.14
C GLN A 222 0.17 19.97 -0.12
N ARG A 223 1.40 20.53 -0.08
CA ARG A 223 1.62 21.99 -0.18
C ARG A 223 1.16 22.55 -1.52
N GLN A 224 1.50 21.89 -2.63
CA GLN A 224 1.04 22.29 -3.98
C GLN A 224 -0.48 22.21 -4.13
N ALA A 225 -1.11 21.26 -3.43
CA ALA A 225 -2.57 21.10 -3.42
C ALA A 225 -3.29 22.03 -2.41
N ASN A 226 -2.57 22.95 -1.75
CA ASN A 226 -3.13 23.86 -0.74
C ASN A 226 -3.92 23.17 0.39
N ARG A 227 -3.51 21.96 0.81
CA ARG A 227 -4.24 21.16 1.82
C ARG A 227 -3.87 21.46 3.27
N PHE A 228 -2.90 22.34 3.49
CA PHE A 228 -2.51 22.79 4.82
C PHE A 228 -3.28 24.05 5.20
N ILE A 229 -4.04 23.98 6.29
CA ILE A 229 -4.74 25.16 6.81
C ILE A 229 -3.77 26.06 7.58
N SER A 230 -4.09 27.36 7.62
CA SER A 230 -3.37 28.31 8.47
C SER A 230 -3.76 28.08 9.93
N GLY A 231 -2.77 27.79 10.78
CA GLY A 231 -3.01 27.48 12.18
C GLY A 231 -1.75 27.04 12.90
N SER A 232 -1.85 26.87 14.22
CA SER A 232 -0.74 26.37 15.04
C SER A 232 -1.16 25.17 15.86
N ALA A 233 -0.30 24.17 15.92
CA ALA A 233 -0.45 22.97 16.75
C ALA A 233 0.94 22.46 17.15
N CYS A 234 1.05 21.89 18.35
CA CYS A 234 2.30 21.30 18.85
C CYS A 234 3.53 22.22 18.70
N SER A 235 3.35 23.49 19.05
CA SER A 235 4.37 24.55 19.01
C SER A 235 4.94 24.83 17.61
N ARG A 236 4.18 24.54 16.55
CA ARG A 236 4.54 24.84 15.16
C ARG A 236 3.37 25.52 14.45
N THR A 237 3.69 26.32 13.45
CA THR A 237 2.71 27.09 12.65
C THR A 237 2.74 26.62 11.21
N SER A 238 1.58 26.32 10.66
CA SER A 238 1.37 25.98 9.25
C SER A 238 1.08 27.24 8.42
N PRO A 239 1.61 27.36 7.18
CA PRO A 239 2.46 26.37 6.49
C PRO A 239 3.97 26.57 6.72
N SER A 240 4.39 27.63 7.41
CA SER A 240 5.82 28.01 7.51
C SER A 240 6.70 26.92 8.10
N ALA A 241 6.25 26.22 9.14
CA ALA A 241 6.99 25.10 9.72
C ALA A 241 7.12 23.91 8.75
N VAL A 242 6.10 23.67 7.91
CA VAL A 242 6.14 22.64 6.86
C VAL A 242 7.17 23.02 5.81
N ASP A 243 7.18 24.28 5.38
CA ASP A 243 8.14 24.80 4.40
C ASP A 243 9.58 24.69 4.93
N THR A 244 9.83 25.05 6.20
CA THR A 244 11.14 24.84 6.84
C THR A 244 11.55 23.37 6.90
N ALA A 245 10.64 22.47 7.28
CA ALA A 245 10.93 21.04 7.35
C ALA A 245 11.27 20.45 5.98
N MET A 246 10.57 20.85 4.92
CA MET A 246 10.89 20.45 3.54
C MET A 246 12.26 20.94 3.09
N VAL A 247 12.65 22.18 3.45
CA VAL A 247 14.00 22.71 3.15
C VAL A 247 15.08 21.88 3.83
N ASN A 248 14.91 21.55 5.12
CA ASN A 248 15.85 20.73 5.87
C ASN A 248 15.98 19.33 5.25
N ALA A 249 14.86 18.69 4.94
CA ALA A 249 14.84 17.36 4.34
C ALA A 249 15.45 17.30 2.94
N LYS A 250 15.15 18.29 2.09
CA LYS A 250 15.77 18.40 0.77
C LYS A 250 17.28 18.59 0.88
N THR A 251 17.73 19.44 1.80
CA THR A 251 19.16 19.68 2.05
C THR A 251 19.85 18.40 2.48
N TRP A 252 19.26 17.65 3.41
CA TRP A 252 19.79 16.37 3.83
C TRP A 252 19.77 15.33 2.69
N LEU A 253 18.67 15.24 1.92
CA LEU A 253 18.53 14.29 0.82
C LEU A 253 19.58 14.54 -0.27
N LEU A 254 19.82 15.79 -0.63
CA LEU A 254 20.88 16.17 -1.58
C LEU A 254 22.28 15.77 -1.07
N ALA A 255 22.51 15.79 0.24
CA ALA A 255 23.76 15.33 0.86
C ALA A 255 23.92 13.80 0.90
N GLN A 256 22.93 13.04 0.41
CA GLN A 256 23.04 11.59 0.20
C GLN A 256 23.51 11.22 -1.21
N ALA A 257 23.65 12.22 -2.09
CA ALA A 257 24.25 12.02 -3.39
C ALA A 257 25.76 11.86 -3.27
N ASN A 258 26.30 10.81 -3.88
CA ASN A 258 27.72 10.60 -4.08
C ASN A 258 28.27 11.49 -5.21
N GLY A 259 29.60 11.55 -5.35
CA GLY A 259 30.26 12.35 -6.39
C GLY A 259 29.90 11.94 -7.83
N ASP A 260 29.43 10.71 -8.03
CA ASP A 260 28.97 10.13 -9.30
C ASP A 260 27.48 10.39 -9.60
N GLY A 261 26.75 11.04 -8.69
CA GLY A 261 25.32 11.35 -8.85
C GLY A 261 24.36 10.28 -8.34
N ALA A 262 24.86 9.14 -7.88
CA ALA A 262 24.06 8.09 -7.27
C ALA A 262 23.64 8.49 -5.85
N PHE A 263 22.49 8.01 -5.38
CA PHE A 263 22.10 8.21 -3.98
C PHE A 263 22.19 6.90 -3.20
N ALA A 264 22.61 7.01 -1.95
CA ALA A 264 22.76 5.88 -1.04
C ALA A 264 22.11 6.18 0.32
N GLU A 265 21.69 5.11 0.99
CA GLU A 265 21.39 5.15 2.42
C GLU A 265 22.68 5.38 3.23
N ARG A 266 22.54 5.75 4.51
CA ARG A 266 23.66 5.79 5.44
C ARG A 266 23.60 4.61 6.39
N ALA A 267 24.75 3.99 6.60
CA ALA A 267 24.88 2.87 7.53
C ALA A 267 24.52 3.31 8.95
N PRO A 268 23.56 2.65 9.63
CA PRO A 268 23.11 3.04 10.97
C PRO A 268 24.22 3.10 12.03
N GLN A 269 25.27 2.30 11.87
CA GLN A 269 26.37 2.15 12.83
C GLN A 269 27.50 3.15 12.61
N SER A 270 27.79 3.53 11.36
CA SER A 270 28.93 4.38 11.01
C SER A 270 28.55 5.78 10.56
N GLY A 271 27.31 5.99 10.13
CA GLY A 271 26.84 7.25 9.52
C GLY A 271 27.41 7.52 8.12
N ASN A 272 28.26 6.63 7.60
CA ASN A 272 28.82 6.72 6.25
C ASN A 272 27.79 6.30 5.21
N LEU A 273 27.93 6.82 3.99
CA LEU A 273 27.11 6.39 2.87
C LEU A 273 27.42 4.93 2.52
N GLU A 274 26.37 4.16 2.31
CA GLU A 274 26.44 2.78 1.84
C GLU A 274 26.73 2.73 0.33
N SER A 275 26.80 1.52 -0.23
CA SER A 275 26.81 1.35 -1.67
C SER A 275 25.49 1.88 -2.27
N PRO A 276 25.55 2.76 -3.29
CA PRO A 276 24.35 3.27 -3.94
C PRO A 276 23.48 2.17 -4.53
N SER A 277 22.17 2.40 -4.55
CA SER A 277 21.20 1.49 -5.18
C SER A 277 20.30 2.22 -6.18
N PRO A 278 19.86 1.52 -7.26
CA PRO A 278 18.93 2.11 -8.23
C PRO A 278 17.62 2.57 -7.60
N VAL A 279 17.06 1.82 -6.65
CA VAL A 279 15.80 2.16 -5.98
C VAL A 279 15.93 3.42 -5.12
N ALA A 280 16.98 3.54 -4.31
CA ALA A 280 17.23 4.73 -3.51
C ALA A 280 17.41 5.97 -4.40
N THR A 281 18.17 5.83 -5.49
CA THR A 281 18.37 6.88 -6.48
C THR A 281 17.06 7.30 -7.15
N ALA A 282 16.22 6.34 -7.55
CA ALA A 282 14.92 6.62 -8.14
C ALA A 282 13.94 7.33 -7.17
N LEU A 283 13.93 6.93 -5.88
CA LEU A 283 13.13 7.59 -4.85
C LEU A 283 13.60 9.03 -4.60
N ALA A 284 14.91 9.26 -4.56
CA ALA A 284 15.47 10.61 -4.44
C ALA A 284 15.07 11.49 -5.63
N VAL A 285 15.15 10.98 -6.86
CA VAL A 285 14.68 11.68 -8.06
C VAL A 285 13.19 12.03 -7.96
N ARG A 286 12.35 11.06 -7.55
CA ARG A 286 10.90 11.29 -7.35
C ARG A 286 10.64 12.43 -6.36
N ALA A 287 11.36 12.45 -5.23
CA ALA A 287 11.20 13.48 -4.21
C ALA A 287 11.68 14.87 -4.65
N LEU A 288 12.75 14.93 -5.45
CA LEU A 288 13.32 16.18 -5.95
C LEU A 288 12.57 16.76 -7.15
N ALA A 289 11.90 15.93 -7.96
CA ALA A 289 11.25 16.36 -9.20
C ALA A 289 10.24 17.52 -9.04
N PRO A 290 9.36 17.56 -8.02
CA PRO A 290 8.47 18.71 -7.81
C PRO A 290 9.21 20.01 -7.49
N PHE A 291 10.39 19.96 -6.89
CA PHE A 291 11.21 21.15 -6.62
C PHE A 291 11.93 21.62 -7.89
N ALA A 292 12.48 20.70 -8.67
CA ALA A 292 13.10 20.99 -9.96
C ALA A 292 12.10 21.63 -10.93
N ALA A 293 10.86 21.13 -10.97
CA ALA A 293 9.76 21.70 -11.77
C ALA A 293 9.39 23.14 -11.37
N GLU A 294 9.67 23.53 -10.13
CA GLU A 294 9.48 24.91 -9.62
C GLU A 294 10.76 25.77 -9.75
N GLY A 295 11.79 25.27 -10.44
CA GLY A 295 13.01 26.01 -10.74
C GLY A 295 14.15 25.86 -9.73
N ASP A 296 14.08 24.88 -8.81
CA ASP A 296 15.19 24.61 -7.89
C ASP A 296 16.40 24.04 -8.64
N ALA A 297 17.44 24.85 -8.81
CA ALA A 297 18.62 24.49 -9.59
C ALA A 297 19.42 23.31 -8.98
N ALA A 298 19.45 23.19 -7.65
CA ALA A 298 20.17 22.10 -6.98
C ALA A 298 19.47 20.76 -7.19
N ALA A 299 18.14 20.74 -7.07
CA ALA A 299 17.31 19.58 -7.39
C ALA A 299 17.47 19.17 -8.85
N SER A 300 17.37 20.13 -9.79
CA SER A 300 17.55 19.87 -11.22
C SER A 300 18.91 19.25 -11.54
N ALA A 301 20.00 19.83 -11.01
CA ALA A 301 21.35 19.30 -11.21
C ALA A 301 21.54 17.89 -10.63
N ALA A 302 20.97 17.63 -9.44
CA ALA A 302 21.03 16.32 -8.81
C ALA A 302 20.26 15.26 -9.61
N ILE A 303 19.08 15.60 -10.13
CA ILE A 303 18.27 14.71 -10.98
C ILE A 303 19.02 14.34 -12.26
N THR A 304 19.60 15.31 -12.98
CA THR A 304 20.35 15.04 -14.22
C THR A 304 21.52 14.08 -13.98
N LYS A 305 22.27 14.26 -12.88
CA LYS A 305 23.35 13.34 -12.51
C LYS A 305 22.83 11.96 -12.15
N ALA A 306 21.79 11.87 -11.34
CA ALA A 306 21.16 10.62 -10.95
C ALA A 306 20.63 9.82 -12.15
N GLN A 307 19.97 10.47 -13.10
CA GLN A 307 19.46 9.84 -14.32
C GLN A 307 20.59 9.33 -15.22
N THR A 308 21.69 10.08 -15.32
CA THR A 308 22.90 9.63 -16.03
C THR A 308 23.49 8.38 -15.38
N TRP A 309 23.61 8.39 -14.06
CA TRP A 309 24.09 7.23 -13.31
C TRP A 309 23.15 6.03 -13.49
N LEU A 310 21.84 6.21 -13.34
CA LEU A 310 20.84 5.15 -13.54
C LEU A 310 20.94 4.52 -14.94
N ALA A 311 21.06 5.33 -16.00
CA ALA A 311 21.26 4.83 -17.35
C ALA A 311 22.54 3.98 -17.47
N SER A 312 23.63 4.36 -16.79
CA SER A 312 24.87 3.57 -16.77
C SER A 312 24.78 2.25 -16.02
N GLN A 313 23.78 2.08 -15.15
CA GLN A 313 23.57 0.86 -14.36
C GLN A 313 22.70 -0.20 -15.05
N GLN A 314 22.18 0.10 -16.24
CA GLN A 314 21.31 -0.81 -16.98
C GLN A 314 22.10 -2.04 -17.47
N ALA A 315 21.53 -3.23 -17.27
CA ALA A 315 22.11 -4.48 -17.78
C ALA A 315 21.87 -4.63 -19.28
N ALA A 316 22.62 -5.53 -19.92
CA ALA A 316 22.56 -5.76 -21.37
C ALA A 316 21.17 -6.25 -21.85
N ASP A 317 20.40 -6.90 -20.97
CA ASP A 317 19.03 -7.32 -21.26
C ASP A 317 18.02 -6.15 -21.29
N GLY A 318 18.41 -4.98 -20.76
CA GLY A 318 17.59 -3.78 -20.61
C GLY A 318 17.03 -3.60 -19.19
N SER A 319 17.26 -4.54 -18.28
CA SER A 319 16.75 -4.48 -16.91
C SER A 319 17.64 -3.66 -15.98
N TRP A 320 17.08 -3.31 -14.82
CA TRP A 320 17.87 -3.02 -13.63
C TRP A 320 17.72 -4.19 -12.66
N ARG A 321 18.83 -4.90 -12.42
CA ARG A 321 18.91 -6.03 -11.48
C ARG A 321 18.00 -7.23 -11.84
N SER A 322 17.57 -7.33 -13.10
CA SER A 322 16.64 -8.38 -13.57
C SER A 322 15.37 -8.50 -12.72
N ASP A 323 14.94 -7.38 -12.13
CA ASP A 323 13.80 -7.30 -11.23
C ASP A 323 12.78 -6.29 -11.79
N PRO A 324 11.50 -6.67 -11.97
CA PRO A 324 10.49 -5.76 -12.53
C PRO A 324 10.19 -4.55 -11.66
N PHE A 325 10.17 -4.69 -10.34
CA PHE A 325 9.94 -3.55 -9.45
C PHE A 325 11.10 -2.54 -9.54
N VAL A 326 12.35 -3.01 -9.49
CA VAL A 326 13.53 -2.15 -9.61
C VAL A 326 13.55 -1.49 -10.99
N THR A 327 13.35 -2.26 -12.06
CA THR A 327 13.33 -1.77 -13.44
C THR A 327 12.27 -0.70 -13.64
N ALA A 328 11.03 -0.98 -13.25
CA ALA A 328 9.93 -0.04 -13.39
C ALA A 328 10.11 1.22 -12.52
N ARG A 329 10.63 1.08 -11.30
CA ARG A 329 10.89 2.23 -10.43
C ARG A 329 11.97 3.14 -10.99
N VAL A 330 13.00 2.58 -11.62
CA VAL A 330 14.02 3.36 -12.34
C VAL A 330 13.44 4.04 -13.57
N LEU A 331 12.65 3.33 -14.38
CA LEU A 331 11.99 3.90 -15.55
C LEU A 331 11.10 5.09 -15.19
N ALA A 332 10.34 5.00 -14.09
CA ALA A 332 9.52 6.10 -13.58
C ALA A 332 10.33 7.31 -13.06
N ALA A 333 11.63 7.14 -12.80
CA ALA A 333 12.55 8.22 -12.42
C ALA A 333 13.29 8.84 -13.61
N LEU A 334 13.26 8.20 -14.79
CA LEU A 334 13.77 8.82 -16.02
C LEU A 334 12.79 9.93 -16.46
N PRO A 335 13.22 10.89 -17.32
CA PRO A 335 12.30 11.88 -17.89
C PRO A 335 11.13 11.18 -18.57
N THR A 336 9.97 11.83 -18.68
CA THR A 336 8.86 11.26 -19.46
C THR A 336 9.18 11.29 -20.95
N ALA A 337 8.67 10.32 -21.71
CA ALA A 337 8.77 10.30 -23.16
C ALA A 337 8.13 11.53 -23.79
N SER A 338 8.80 12.09 -24.79
CA SER A 338 8.32 13.26 -25.52
C SER A 338 8.86 13.28 -26.95
N GLY A 339 8.17 14.02 -27.82
CA GLY A 339 8.58 14.18 -29.22
C GLY A 339 8.70 12.83 -29.94
N PRO A 340 9.81 12.55 -30.65
CA PRO A 340 9.98 11.31 -31.42
C PRO A 340 9.88 10.01 -30.61
N GLN A 341 10.01 10.08 -29.28
CA GLN A 341 9.90 8.91 -28.41
C GLN A 341 8.46 8.40 -28.25
N LEU A 342 7.49 9.21 -28.65
CA LEU A 342 6.06 8.88 -28.65
C LEU A 342 5.55 8.54 -30.06
N ALA A 343 6.45 8.43 -31.05
CA ALA A 343 6.07 7.97 -32.37
C ALA A 343 5.56 6.53 -32.27
N ASP A 344 4.44 6.28 -32.93
CA ASP A 344 3.70 5.02 -32.98
C ASP A 344 3.04 5.00 -34.37
N ALA A 345 3.74 4.41 -35.33
CA ALA A 345 3.42 4.57 -36.76
C ALA A 345 2.22 3.71 -37.19
N ASP A 346 1.91 2.62 -36.50
CA ASP A 346 0.75 1.76 -36.79
C ASP A 346 -0.43 1.95 -35.80
N ASN A 347 -0.25 2.75 -34.75
CA ASN A 347 -1.25 3.09 -33.74
C ASN A 347 -1.69 1.91 -32.88
N ASP A 348 -0.83 0.92 -32.65
CA ASP A 348 -1.11 -0.20 -31.75
C ASP A 348 -0.78 0.09 -30.26
N GLY A 349 -0.16 1.26 -30.01
CA GLY A 349 0.16 1.78 -28.69
C GLY A 349 1.55 1.42 -28.18
N LEU A 350 2.35 0.61 -28.89
CA LEU A 350 3.77 0.49 -28.64
C LEU A 350 4.53 1.60 -29.39
N PRO A 351 5.39 2.39 -28.71
CA PRO A 351 6.21 3.35 -29.42
C PRO A 351 7.23 2.69 -30.34
N ASP A 352 7.48 3.26 -31.52
CA ASP A 352 8.44 2.78 -32.52
C ASP A 352 9.82 2.49 -31.92
N VAL A 353 10.24 3.31 -30.94
CA VAL A 353 11.53 3.15 -30.25
C VAL A 353 11.59 1.90 -29.37
N VAL A 354 10.46 1.42 -28.86
CA VAL A 354 10.34 0.18 -28.08
C VAL A 354 10.29 -1.01 -29.03
N GLU A 355 9.52 -0.92 -30.10
CA GLU A 355 9.45 -1.94 -31.16
C GLU A 355 10.81 -2.22 -31.81
N GLN A 356 11.59 -1.17 -32.10
CA GLN A 356 12.96 -1.31 -32.58
C GLN A 356 13.85 -2.10 -31.61
N GLN A 357 13.62 -2.00 -30.30
CA GLN A 357 14.34 -2.79 -29.29
C GLN A 357 13.81 -4.23 -29.19
N LEU A 358 12.52 -4.45 -29.50
CA LEU A 358 11.89 -5.76 -29.58
C LEU A 358 12.28 -6.52 -30.86
N GLY A 359 12.62 -5.78 -31.92
CA GLY A 359 12.84 -6.32 -33.26
C GLY A 359 11.54 -6.54 -34.05
N THR A 360 10.44 -5.91 -33.64
CA THR A 360 9.15 -5.92 -34.34
C THR A 360 9.10 -4.86 -35.43
N GLN A 361 8.05 -4.87 -36.25
CA GLN A 361 7.91 -3.95 -37.40
C GLN A 361 7.05 -2.74 -37.03
N THR A 362 7.64 -1.55 -37.00
CA THR A 362 6.99 -0.28 -36.59
C THR A 362 5.85 0.22 -37.48
N VAL A 363 5.39 -0.57 -38.45
CA VAL A 363 4.31 -0.21 -39.37
C VAL A 363 3.26 -1.31 -39.44
N VAL A 364 3.34 -2.29 -38.54
CA VAL A 364 2.50 -3.47 -38.47
C VAL A 364 2.02 -3.60 -37.03
N ALA A 365 0.72 -3.38 -36.81
CA ALA A 365 0.10 -3.48 -35.50
C ALA A 365 0.21 -4.91 -34.93
N ASP A 366 1.32 -5.18 -34.25
CA ASP A 366 1.74 -6.49 -33.74
C ASP A 366 1.98 -6.50 -32.22
N ALA A 367 1.68 -5.39 -31.53
CA ALA A 367 1.83 -5.30 -30.07
C ALA A 367 1.17 -6.45 -29.31
N GLN A 368 0.06 -7.01 -29.81
CA GLN A 368 -0.60 -8.15 -29.17
C GLN A 368 0.23 -9.44 -29.22
N ASP A 369 1.06 -9.63 -30.24
CA ASP A 369 1.87 -10.84 -30.43
C ASP A 369 3.03 -10.92 -29.43
N SER A 370 3.41 -9.77 -28.84
CA SER A 370 4.42 -9.71 -27.78
C SER A 370 3.88 -10.03 -26.38
N LEU A 371 2.59 -10.32 -26.23
CA LEU A 371 1.99 -10.69 -24.95
C LEU A 371 2.21 -12.16 -24.62
N ALA A 372 2.52 -12.45 -23.36
CA ALA A 372 2.54 -13.81 -22.87
C ALA A 372 1.13 -14.46 -22.98
N THR A 373 1.13 -15.72 -23.43
CA THR A 373 -0.07 -16.55 -23.65
C THR A 373 -0.37 -17.49 -22.49
N ASP A 374 0.43 -17.42 -21.42
CA ASP A 374 0.45 -18.35 -20.30
C ASP A 374 -0.69 -18.14 -19.28
N SER A 375 -1.50 -17.09 -19.41
CA SER A 375 -2.78 -16.89 -18.72
C SER A 375 -3.48 -15.67 -19.31
N ASN A 376 -4.82 -15.65 -19.42
CA ASN A 376 -5.53 -14.37 -19.61
C ASN A 376 -5.61 -13.66 -18.23
N ALA A 377 -5.82 -12.35 -18.18
CA ALA A 377 -6.10 -11.66 -16.91
C ALA A 377 -7.32 -12.31 -16.23
N VAL A 378 -7.09 -13.07 -15.15
CA VAL A 378 -8.16 -13.73 -14.38
C VAL A 378 -8.47 -12.88 -13.15
N ALA A 379 -9.75 -12.66 -12.87
CA ALA A 379 -10.18 -12.06 -11.62
C ALA A 379 -9.73 -12.95 -10.44
N GLY A 380 -9.02 -12.39 -9.47
CA GLY A 380 -8.58 -13.13 -8.29
C GLY A 380 -9.76 -13.69 -7.49
N ILE A 381 -9.55 -14.82 -6.81
CA ILE A 381 -10.51 -15.33 -5.84
C ILE A 381 -10.66 -14.32 -4.70
N THR A 382 -11.89 -13.93 -4.40
CA THR A 382 -12.21 -13.10 -3.24
C THR A 382 -13.22 -13.83 -2.39
N ALA A 383 -13.07 -13.73 -1.08
CA ALA A 383 -14.04 -14.23 -0.13
C ALA A 383 -14.02 -13.32 1.09
N SER A 384 -15.20 -13.02 1.64
CA SER A 384 -15.31 -12.14 2.79
C SER A 384 -15.09 -12.92 4.07
N SER A 385 -14.23 -12.38 4.95
CA SER A 385 -14.21 -12.78 6.36
C SER A 385 -15.61 -12.60 6.97
N PHE A 386 -15.97 -13.49 7.89
CA PHE A 386 -17.32 -13.54 8.44
C PHE A 386 -17.32 -13.60 9.96
N SER A 387 -18.38 -13.07 10.56
CA SER A 387 -18.67 -13.24 11.99
C SER A 387 -20.13 -13.61 12.14
N VAL A 388 -20.39 -14.78 12.72
CA VAL A 388 -21.75 -15.33 12.88
C VAL A 388 -21.96 -15.85 14.30
N VAL A 389 -23.21 -15.85 14.74
CA VAL A 389 -23.60 -16.35 16.06
C VAL A 389 -24.23 -17.73 15.91
N ALA A 390 -23.78 -18.68 16.71
CA ALA A 390 -24.37 -19.99 16.89
C ALA A 390 -24.93 -20.12 18.31
N THR A 391 -25.87 -21.03 18.53
CA THR A 391 -26.45 -21.28 19.87
C THR A 391 -26.00 -22.64 20.36
N SER A 392 -25.49 -22.71 21.60
CA SER A 392 -25.07 -23.97 22.23
C SER A 392 -26.21 -24.99 22.20
N GLY A 393 -25.91 -26.22 21.77
CA GLY A 393 -26.87 -27.31 21.69
C GLY A 393 -27.85 -27.25 20.51
N GLN A 394 -27.76 -26.27 19.60
CA GLN A 394 -28.61 -26.17 18.41
C GLN A 394 -27.84 -26.49 17.12
N PRO A 395 -28.48 -27.10 16.10
CA PRO A 395 -27.86 -27.30 14.80
C PRO A 395 -27.39 -25.98 14.17
N PHE A 396 -26.18 -25.97 13.64
CA PHE A 396 -25.57 -24.83 12.95
C PHE A 396 -25.13 -25.26 11.55
N ASN A 397 -25.34 -24.40 10.55
CA ASN A 397 -24.88 -24.59 9.18
C ASN A 397 -24.52 -23.23 8.56
N TYR A 398 -23.30 -23.11 8.05
CA TYR A 398 -22.79 -21.93 7.38
C TYR A 398 -21.88 -22.33 6.21
N ASN A 399 -22.14 -21.81 5.01
CA ASN A 399 -21.30 -22.09 3.83
C ASN A 399 -20.31 -20.97 3.57
N LEU A 400 -19.05 -21.34 3.36
CA LEU A 400 -18.03 -20.46 2.79
C LEU A 400 -18.30 -20.31 1.29
N THR A 401 -18.73 -19.12 0.88
CA THR A 401 -18.95 -18.80 -0.53
C THR A 401 -17.94 -17.76 -1.01
N PRO A 402 -17.03 -18.11 -1.93
CA PRO A 402 -16.21 -17.09 -2.59
C PRO A 402 -17.10 -16.18 -3.46
N SER A 403 -16.80 -14.89 -3.46
CA SER A 403 -17.50 -13.87 -4.27
C SER A 403 -16.98 -13.78 -5.70
N LEU A 404 -15.72 -14.17 -5.94
CA LEU A 404 -15.09 -14.25 -7.27
C LEU A 404 -14.20 -15.51 -7.33
N GLY A 405 -13.64 -15.81 -8.52
CA GLY A 405 -12.76 -16.96 -8.76
C GLY A 405 -13.40 -18.01 -9.67
N THR A 406 -12.64 -19.05 -10.02
CA THR A 406 -13.10 -20.10 -10.96
C THR A 406 -13.25 -21.45 -10.27
N ALA A 407 -14.45 -22.03 -10.32
CA ALA A 407 -14.71 -23.37 -9.80
C ALA A 407 -13.95 -24.46 -10.60
N PRO A 408 -13.57 -25.60 -9.97
CA PRO A 408 -13.87 -26.01 -8.60
C PRO A 408 -13.04 -25.27 -7.54
N PHE A 409 -13.66 -25.03 -6.38
CA PHE A 409 -13.00 -24.46 -5.20
C PHE A 409 -12.64 -25.56 -4.22
N SER A 410 -11.52 -25.41 -3.50
CA SER A 410 -11.10 -26.26 -2.40
C SER A 410 -10.85 -25.44 -1.14
N PHE A 411 -11.13 -26.01 0.03
CA PHE A 411 -11.12 -25.30 1.31
C PHE A 411 -10.22 -26.04 2.29
N THR A 412 -9.25 -25.34 2.87
CA THR A 412 -8.31 -25.92 3.85
C THR A 412 -8.22 -25.03 5.07
N LYS A 413 -8.43 -25.60 6.27
CA LYS A 413 -8.21 -24.86 7.52
C LYS A 413 -6.71 -24.72 7.77
N THR A 414 -6.25 -23.50 7.99
CA THR A 414 -4.81 -23.21 8.16
C THR A 414 -4.44 -22.89 9.60
N ASP A 415 -5.31 -22.22 10.37
CA ASP A 415 -5.02 -21.85 11.77
C ASP A 415 -6.29 -21.74 12.65
N GLY A 416 -6.09 -21.61 13.96
CA GLY A 416 -7.12 -21.37 14.99
C GLY A 416 -7.90 -22.61 15.42
N VAL A 417 -9.02 -22.40 16.11
CA VAL A 417 -9.86 -23.48 16.66
C VAL A 417 -11.33 -23.24 16.33
N LEU A 418 -11.99 -24.27 15.82
CA LEU A 418 -13.44 -24.26 15.64
C LEU A 418 -14.15 -24.48 16.99
N PRO A 419 -15.38 -23.99 17.16
CA PRO A 419 -16.21 -24.38 18.29
C PRO A 419 -16.33 -25.92 18.39
N PRO A 420 -16.15 -26.50 19.59
CA PRO A 420 -16.32 -27.94 19.78
C PRO A 420 -17.70 -28.40 19.31
N GLY A 421 -17.74 -29.39 18.42
CA GLY A 421 -18.97 -29.91 17.81
C GLY A 421 -19.29 -29.38 16.40
N LEU A 422 -18.47 -28.47 15.86
CA LEU A 422 -18.50 -28.07 14.45
C LEU A 422 -17.35 -28.67 13.64
N ALA A 423 -17.60 -28.95 12.37
CA ALA A 423 -16.61 -29.43 11.40
C ALA A 423 -16.76 -28.70 10.06
N VAL A 424 -15.70 -28.69 9.26
CA VAL A 424 -15.69 -28.13 7.90
C VAL A 424 -15.58 -29.27 6.90
N ALA A 425 -16.49 -29.29 5.93
CA ALA A 425 -16.45 -30.20 4.80
C ALA A 425 -15.60 -29.62 3.66
N ALA A 426 -15.13 -30.50 2.77
CA ALA A 426 -14.26 -30.11 1.64
C ALA A 426 -14.94 -29.18 0.62
N ASP A 427 -16.27 -29.05 0.69
CA ASP A 427 -17.09 -28.14 -0.12
C ASP A 427 -17.28 -26.76 0.53
N GLY A 428 -16.62 -26.50 1.67
CA GLY A 428 -16.67 -25.23 2.38
C GLY A 428 -17.84 -25.09 3.37
N ALA A 429 -18.63 -26.15 3.60
CA ALA A 429 -19.71 -26.14 4.58
C ALA A 429 -19.18 -26.33 6.01
N ILE A 430 -19.50 -25.40 6.91
CA ILE A 430 -19.28 -25.48 8.35
C ILE A 430 -20.58 -25.91 9.02
N SER A 431 -20.61 -27.12 9.57
CA SER A 431 -21.83 -27.67 10.15
C SER A 431 -21.59 -28.49 11.42
N GLY A 432 -22.65 -28.63 12.22
CA GLY A 432 -22.64 -29.44 13.44
C GLY A 432 -23.53 -28.88 14.55
N THR A 433 -23.21 -29.23 15.80
CA THR A 433 -23.91 -28.72 16.98
C THR A 433 -22.87 -28.25 17.99
N PRO A 434 -22.69 -26.93 18.18
CA PRO A 434 -21.67 -26.41 19.06
C PRO A 434 -22.02 -26.68 20.52
N ILE A 435 -21.03 -27.07 21.32
CA ILE A 435 -21.23 -27.53 22.70
C ILE A 435 -20.87 -26.43 23.69
N ASN A 436 -19.68 -25.85 23.55
CA ASN A 436 -19.14 -24.89 24.52
C ASN A 436 -19.37 -23.45 24.06
N VAL A 437 -19.87 -22.62 24.97
CA VAL A 437 -20.06 -21.17 24.79
C VAL A 437 -18.70 -20.49 24.71
N GLY A 438 -18.56 -19.52 23.80
CA GLY A 438 -17.31 -18.79 23.62
C GLY A 438 -17.17 -18.17 22.23
N THR A 439 -16.13 -17.35 22.08
CA THR A 439 -15.70 -16.83 20.77
C THR A 439 -14.59 -17.72 20.23
N TYR A 440 -14.77 -18.18 19.00
CA TYR A 440 -13.81 -19.02 18.28
C TYR A 440 -13.41 -18.34 16.97
N ALA A 441 -12.11 -18.11 16.79
CA ALA A 441 -11.53 -17.55 15.57
C ALA A 441 -10.62 -18.59 14.90
N PHE A 442 -10.70 -18.65 13.57
CA PHE A 442 -10.04 -19.67 12.76
C PHE A 442 -9.96 -19.22 11.30
N ASP A 443 -8.94 -19.68 10.60
CA ASP A 443 -8.62 -19.23 9.25
C ASP A 443 -8.74 -20.38 8.23
N TYR A 444 -9.19 -20.06 7.00
CA TYR A 444 -9.14 -20.98 5.87
C TYR A 444 -8.49 -20.35 4.66
N ASP A 445 -7.76 -21.18 3.92
CA ASP A 445 -7.47 -20.91 2.53
C ASP A 445 -8.57 -21.50 1.65
N ILE A 446 -9.07 -20.66 0.74
CA ILE A 446 -9.89 -21.09 -0.40
C ILE A 446 -9.01 -21.04 -1.64
N THR A 447 -8.88 -22.16 -2.34
CA THR A 447 -8.10 -22.28 -3.58
C THR A 447 -9.01 -22.57 -4.76
N ASP A 448 -8.84 -21.83 -5.86
CA ASP A 448 -9.61 -22.00 -7.10
C ASP A 448 -8.98 -22.99 -8.11
N ALA A 449 -9.65 -23.23 -9.23
CA ALA A 449 -9.20 -24.16 -10.27
C ALA A 449 -7.84 -23.83 -10.89
N PHE A 450 -7.40 -22.57 -10.77
CA PHE A 450 -6.13 -22.06 -11.30
C PHE A 450 -5.05 -21.96 -10.22
N GLY A 451 -5.31 -22.44 -9.01
CA GLY A 451 -4.36 -22.44 -7.90
C GLY A 451 -4.23 -21.11 -7.16
N GLN A 452 -5.12 -20.14 -7.44
CA GLN A 452 -5.17 -18.89 -6.69
C GLN A 452 -5.78 -19.15 -5.31
N SER A 453 -5.17 -18.62 -4.25
CA SER A 453 -5.63 -18.84 -2.88
C SER A 453 -5.94 -17.52 -2.16
N THR A 454 -6.98 -17.52 -1.34
CA THR A 454 -7.32 -16.39 -0.45
C THR A 454 -7.58 -16.87 0.96
N LEU A 455 -7.06 -16.13 1.94
CA LEU A 455 -7.27 -16.39 3.36
C LEU A 455 -8.57 -15.74 3.82
N VAL A 456 -9.46 -16.53 4.40
CA VAL A 456 -10.73 -16.08 5.00
C VAL A 456 -10.64 -16.27 6.50
N ILE A 457 -10.85 -15.17 7.24
CA ILE A 457 -10.91 -15.21 8.70
C ILE A 457 -12.36 -15.44 9.11
N GLY A 458 -12.61 -16.55 9.80
CA GLY A 458 -13.91 -16.90 10.35
C GLY A 458 -13.98 -16.65 11.85
N ARG A 459 -15.06 -16.02 12.31
CA ARG A 459 -15.41 -15.93 13.73
C ARG A 459 -16.78 -16.54 13.98
N ILE A 460 -16.86 -17.49 14.89
CA ILE A 460 -18.13 -18.03 15.38
C ILE A 460 -18.23 -17.72 16.88
N GLU A 461 -19.28 -16.99 17.24
CA GLU A 461 -19.67 -16.78 18.63
C GLU A 461 -20.73 -17.80 19.02
N VAL A 462 -20.43 -18.69 19.97
CA VAL A 462 -21.41 -19.61 20.52
C VAL A 462 -22.04 -18.94 21.74
N ALA A 463 -23.32 -18.56 21.61
CA ALA A 463 -24.15 -18.02 22.69
C ALA A 463 -24.88 -19.14 23.45
N GLU A 464 -25.28 -18.86 24.68
CA GLU A 464 -26.11 -19.78 25.48
C GLU A 464 -27.50 -19.98 24.88
N ALA A 465 -28.02 -21.21 24.98
CA ALA A 465 -29.42 -21.46 24.67
C ALA A 465 -30.32 -20.78 25.71
N VAL A 466 -31.15 -19.84 25.26
CA VAL A 466 -32.19 -19.25 26.12
C VAL A 466 -33.19 -20.34 26.49
N SER A 467 -33.16 -20.80 27.74
CA SER A 467 -34.15 -21.71 28.28
C SER A 467 -35.34 -20.89 28.78
N ILE A 468 -36.42 -20.86 28.01
CA ILE A 468 -37.70 -20.37 28.50
C ILE A 468 -38.29 -21.49 29.36
N SER A 469 -38.22 -21.38 30.69
CA SER A 469 -38.87 -22.33 31.58
C SER A 469 -40.39 -22.15 31.52
N SER A 470 -41.09 -22.86 30.64
CA SER A 470 -42.52 -23.12 30.84
C SER A 470 -42.65 -24.30 31.80
N GLY A 471 -42.81 -24.01 33.09
CA GLY A 471 -42.89 -25.05 34.12
C GLY A 471 -43.20 -24.54 35.51
N ASP A 472 -44.38 -23.94 35.69
CA ASP A 472 -45.14 -24.11 36.93
C ASP A 472 -45.48 -25.61 37.05
N SER A 473 -44.82 -26.32 37.96
CA SER A 473 -45.28 -27.61 38.51
C SER A 473 -44.50 -27.98 39.78
N ASP A 474 -45.24 -28.00 40.88
CA ASP A 474 -45.07 -28.84 42.07
C ASP A 474 -43.73 -28.78 42.83
N ALA A 475 -43.60 -27.77 43.68
CA ALA A 475 -42.85 -27.95 44.93
C ALA A 475 -43.69 -28.79 45.91
N PRO A 476 -43.20 -29.95 46.40
CA PRO A 476 -43.93 -30.74 47.38
C PRO A 476 -44.03 -29.98 48.71
N LEU A 477 -45.25 -29.83 49.22
CA LEU A 477 -45.52 -29.15 50.49
C LEU A 477 -44.77 -29.85 51.65
N PRO A 478 -44.08 -29.11 52.52
CA PRO A 478 -43.32 -29.70 53.61
C PRO A 478 -44.23 -30.38 54.65
N ALA A 479 -43.74 -31.44 55.30
CA ALA A 479 -44.52 -32.34 56.16
C ALA A 479 -45.28 -31.64 57.33
N TRP A 480 -44.87 -30.43 57.73
CA TRP A 480 -45.59 -29.62 58.71
C TRP A 480 -46.87 -28.98 58.15
N ALA A 481 -46.94 -28.71 56.83
CA ALA A 481 -48.13 -28.21 56.15
C ALA A 481 -49.22 -29.30 55.99
N LEU A 482 -48.82 -30.58 55.89
CA LEU A 482 -49.73 -31.73 55.91
C LEU A 482 -50.37 -31.96 57.30
N LEU A 483 -49.67 -31.64 58.38
CA LEU A 483 -50.22 -31.72 59.75
C LEU A 483 -51.19 -30.57 60.07
N ALA A 484 -51.02 -29.40 59.45
CA ALA A 484 -51.97 -28.29 59.55
C ALA A 484 -53.27 -28.54 58.75
N LEU A 485 -53.20 -29.28 57.63
CA LEU A 485 -54.37 -29.68 56.83
C LEU A 485 -55.14 -30.89 57.41
N GLY A 486 -54.48 -31.77 58.19
CA GLY A 486 -55.15 -32.88 58.90
C GLY A 486 -55.94 -32.46 60.15
N GLY A 487 -55.47 -31.43 60.88
CA GLY A 487 -56.15 -30.90 62.07
C GLY A 487 -57.42 -30.07 61.76
N ALA A 488 -57.47 -29.44 60.59
CA ALA A 488 -58.61 -28.64 60.14
C ALA A 488 -59.77 -29.47 59.55
N LEU A 489 -59.53 -30.70 59.08
CA LEU A 489 -60.59 -31.58 58.54
C LEU A 489 -61.33 -32.41 59.62
N LEU A 490 -60.70 -32.70 60.76
CA LEU A 490 -61.31 -33.49 61.86
C LEU A 490 -62.09 -32.65 62.88
N THR A 491 -61.87 -31.34 62.92
CA THR A 491 -62.67 -30.40 63.71
C THR A 491 -63.94 -29.94 62.96
N ALA A 492 -63.97 -30.02 61.63
CA ALA A 492 -65.14 -29.72 60.80
C ALA A 492 -66.12 -30.91 60.59
N MET A 493 -65.75 -32.15 60.96
CA MET A 493 -66.64 -33.32 60.88
C MET A 493 -67.15 -33.86 62.23
N ARG A 494 -66.81 -33.22 63.37
CA ARG A 494 -67.30 -33.60 64.71
C ARG A 494 -68.26 -32.62 65.40
N ARG A 495 -68.73 -31.60 64.68
CA ARG A 495 -70.03 -30.92 64.89
C ARG A 495 -70.90 -31.20 63.66
N LYS A 496 -71.38 -32.43 63.39
CA LYS A 496 -72.64 -33.00 63.92
C LYS A 496 -73.71 -31.90 64.12
N ARG A 497 -74.86 -31.90 63.43
CA ARG A 497 -75.82 -33.03 63.38
C ARG A 497 -75.85 -33.78 64.71
N ALA A 498 -76.29 -33.06 65.72
CA ALA A 498 -77.12 -33.50 66.84
C ALA A 498 -77.87 -32.26 67.33
#